data_AF-A0A227J2E6-F1
#
_entry.id   AF-A0A227J2E6-F1
#
_cell.length_a   1.000
_cell.length_b   1.000
_cell.length_c   1.000
_cell.angle_alpha   90.00
_cell.angle_beta   90.00
_cell.angle_gamma   90.00
#
_symmetry.space_group_name_H-M   'P 1'
#
loop_
_entity.id
_entity.type
_entity.pdbx_description
1 polymer ?
#
loop_
_entity_poly.entity_id
_entity_poly.type
_entity_poly.pdbx_seq_one_letter_code
_entity_poly.pdbx_strand_id
1 'polypeptide(L)'
;ILVTHDMNVANFADRIIEIKDGEIIADTLNAQVVINEQAAKTPSASFHRPAQAVSKWWKWDSFIDALKMALLAMSSHRMRTFLTMLGIIIGIASV
;
A
#
# COMPACT_ATOMS: atom_id res chain seq x y z
N ILE A 1 11.51 3.71 -2.38
CA ILE A 1 11.59 5.18 -2.26
C ILE A 1 11.14 5.53 -0.86
N LEU A 2 12.03 6.11 -0.07
CA LEU A 2 11.78 6.51 1.32
C LEU A 2 11.89 8.04 1.38
N VAL A 3 10.96 8.70 2.06
CA VAL A 3 11.05 10.13 2.35
C VAL A 3 11.41 10.27 3.81
N THR A 4 12.53 10.94 4.08
CA THR A 4 13.00 11.22 5.43
C THR A 4 13.61 12.61 5.48
N HIS A 5 13.59 13.21 6.65
CA HIS A 5 14.33 14.45 6.93
C HIS A 5 15.65 14.18 7.66
N ASP A 6 15.88 12.95 8.12
CA ASP A 6 17.12 12.53 8.79
C ASP A 6 18.15 12.04 7.78
N MET A 7 19.31 12.71 7.74
CA MET A 7 20.43 12.36 6.88
C MET A 7 21.05 11.01 7.22
N ASN A 8 21.04 10.61 8.50
CA ASN A 8 21.56 9.30 8.92
C ASN A 8 20.74 8.17 8.28
N VAL A 9 19.43 8.36 8.17
CA VAL A 9 18.54 7.39 7.50
C VAL A 9 18.73 7.43 5.98
N ALA A 10 18.91 8.61 5.39
CA ALA A 10 19.15 8.77 3.95
C ALA A 10 20.45 8.09 3.48
N ASN A 11 21.49 8.08 4.32
CA ASN A 11 22.78 7.45 4.04
C ASN A 11 22.74 5.92 3.85
N PHE A 12 21.62 5.27 4.18
CA PHE A 12 21.42 3.84 3.89
C PHE A 12 20.82 3.57 2.49
N ALA A 13 20.38 4.60 1.76
CA ALA A 13 19.82 4.45 0.43
C ALA A 13 20.89 4.62 -0.66
N ASP A 14 20.74 3.88 -1.77
CA ASP A 14 21.65 3.93 -2.93
C ASP A 14 21.69 5.29 -3.62
N ARG A 15 20.63 6.09 -3.47
CA ARG A 15 20.46 7.41 -4.09
C ARG A 15 19.74 8.33 -3.13
N ILE A 16 20.30 9.51 -2.93
CA ILE A 16 19.75 10.56 -2.07
C ILE A 16 19.31 11.72 -2.97
N ILE A 17 18.02 12.02 -2.93
CA ILE A 17 17.41 13.12 -3.68
C ILE A 17 16.95 14.15 -2.64
N GLU A 18 17.51 15.34 -2.69
CA GLU A 18 17.16 16.44 -1.81
C GLU A 18 16.16 17.36 -2.50
N ILE A 19 15.04 17.62 -1.82
CA ILE A 19 13.94 18.44 -2.31
C ILE A 19 13.74 19.61 -1.36
N LYS A 20 13.68 20.83 -1.90
CA LYS A 20 13.40 22.04 -1.15
C LYS A 20 12.42 22.91 -1.93
N ASP A 21 11.37 23.39 -1.26
CA ASP A 21 10.34 24.27 -1.84
C ASP A 21 9.69 23.71 -3.13
N GLY A 22 9.61 22.38 -3.23
CA GLY A 22 9.05 21.67 -4.39
C GLY A 22 10.03 21.46 -5.55
N GLU A 23 11.27 21.95 -5.44
CA GLU A 23 12.32 21.77 -6.44
C GLU A 23 13.37 20.75 -5.98
N ILE A 24 13.90 19.96 -6.91
CA ILE A 24 15.00 19.03 -6.64
C ILE A 24 16.30 19.84 -6.66
N ILE A 25 16.95 19.96 -5.51
CA ILE A 25 18.18 20.75 -5.36
C ILE A 25 19.44 19.90 -5.47
N ALA A 26 19.37 18.62 -5.10
CA ALA A 26 20.48 17.70 -5.25
C ALA A 26 19.98 16.28 -5.56
N ASP A 27 20.77 15.57 -6.36
CA ASP A 27 20.48 14.19 -6.73
C ASP A 27 21.80 13.44 -6.85
N THR A 28 22.14 12.70 -5.81
CA THR A 28 23.45 12.08 -5.66
C THR A 28 23.31 10.58 -5.45
N LEU A 29 24.09 9.80 -6.20
CA LEU A 29 24.30 8.39 -5.91
C LEU A 29 25.16 8.26 -4.66
N ASN A 30 24.68 7.51 -3.69
CA ASN A 30 25.38 7.34 -2.42
C ASN A 30 26.52 6.34 -2.58
N ALA A 31 27.74 6.85 -2.69
CA ALA A 31 28.95 6.05 -2.81
C ALA A 31 29.22 5.14 -1.60
N GLN A 32 28.66 5.44 -0.42
CA GLN A 32 28.85 4.60 0.78
C GLN A 32 28.11 3.26 0.70
N VAL A 33 27.01 3.20 -0.06
CA VAL A 33 26.29 1.93 -0.27
C VAL A 33 27.04 1.02 -1.24
N VAL A 34 27.68 1.58 -2.26
CA VAL A 34 28.46 0.84 -3.27
C VAL A 34 29.60 0.02 -2.65
N ILE A 35 30.18 0.49 -1.54
CA ILE A 35 31.26 -0.22 -0.82
C ILE A 35 30.69 -1.38 0.01
N ASN A 36 29.50 -1.22 0.60
CA ASN A 36 28.84 -2.26 1.41
C ASN A 36 28.14 -3.34 0.56
N GLU A 37 27.69 -3.02 -0.66
CA GLU A 37 27.07 -3.98 -1.57
C GLU A 37 28.03 -5.06 -2.09
N GLN A 38 29.34 -4.80 -2.11
CA GLN A 38 30.35 -5.79 -2.50
C GLN A 38 30.57 -6.88 -1.45
N ALA A 39 30.19 -6.65 -0.19
CA ALA A 39 30.25 -7.63 0.88
C ALA A 39 28.96 -8.46 1.05
N ALA A 40 27.83 -8.01 0.51
CA ALA A 40 26.51 -8.60 0.76
C ALA A 40 25.77 -8.98 -0.53
N LYS A 41 26.37 -9.81 -1.39
CA LYS A 41 25.62 -10.51 -2.44
C LYS A 41 24.78 -11.65 -1.84
N THR A 42 23.61 -11.30 -1.31
CA THR A 42 22.51 -12.25 -1.15
C THR A 42 21.38 -11.86 -2.10
N PRO A 43 20.92 -12.74 -3.00
CA PRO A 43 19.80 -12.45 -3.88
C PRO A 43 18.52 -12.63 -3.08
N SER A 44 18.00 -11.55 -2.50
CA SER A 44 16.74 -11.60 -1.75
C SER A 44 15.69 -10.66 -2.33
N ALA A 45 14.52 -11.25 -2.52
CA ALA A 45 13.22 -10.69 -2.90
C ALA A 45 13.04 -10.38 -4.39
N SER A 46 12.71 -11.44 -5.16
CA SER A 46 11.78 -11.28 -6.27
C SER A 46 10.49 -10.69 -5.71
N PHE A 47 10.28 -9.38 -5.93
CA PHE A 47 8.95 -8.80 -5.82
C PHE A 47 8.04 -9.63 -6.72
N HIS A 48 7.27 -10.53 -6.12
CA HIS A 48 6.13 -11.15 -6.78
C HIS A 48 5.12 -10.02 -7.00
N ARG A 49 5.36 -9.24 -8.05
CA ARG A 49 4.31 -8.50 -8.71
C ARG A 49 3.35 -9.58 -9.16
N PRO A 50 2.12 -9.69 -8.61
CA PRO A 50 1.15 -10.58 -9.21
C PRO A 50 0.99 -10.05 -10.63
N ALA A 51 1.57 -10.76 -11.60
CA ALA A 51 1.29 -10.55 -12.99
C ALA A 51 -0.18 -10.92 -13.12
N GLN A 52 -1.03 -9.91 -13.07
CA GLN A 52 -2.47 -10.02 -13.24
C GLN A 52 -2.69 -10.37 -14.71
N ALA A 53 -2.47 -11.65 -15.02
CA ALA A 53 -3.00 -12.26 -16.22
C ALA A 53 -4.52 -12.12 -16.10
N VAL A 54 -5.05 -11.21 -16.91
CA VAL A 54 -6.46 -10.80 -16.91
C VAL A 54 -7.31 -11.98 -17.39
N SER A 55 -7.58 -12.91 -16.48
CA SER A 55 -8.53 -14.00 -16.66
C SER A 55 -9.83 -13.62 -15.96
N LYS A 56 -10.96 -13.94 -16.59
CA LYS A 56 -12.32 -13.59 -16.14
C LYS A 56 -12.66 -14.12 -14.73
N TRP A 57 -11.89 -15.08 -14.23
CA TRP A 57 -12.01 -15.68 -12.90
C TRP A 57 -11.44 -14.82 -11.78
N TRP A 58 -10.49 -13.93 -12.09
CA TRP A 58 -9.86 -13.04 -11.11
C TRP A 58 -10.84 -12.00 -10.51
N LYS A 59 -11.94 -11.72 -11.23
CA LYS A 59 -13.03 -10.86 -10.73
C LYS A 59 -13.85 -11.52 -9.60
N TRP A 60 -14.01 -12.84 -9.62
CA TRP A 60 -14.75 -13.55 -8.58
C TRP A 60 -13.95 -13.59 -7.28
N ASP A 61 -12.65 -13.86 -7.36
CA ASP A 61 -11.76 -13.83 -6.19
C ASP A 61 -11.70 -12.43 -5.57
N SER A 62 -11.57 -11.38 -6.39
CA SER A 62 -11.61 -9.99 -5.89
C SER A 62 -12.95 -9.62 -5.25
N PHE A 63 -14.08 -10.17 -5.73
CA PHE A 63 -15.40 -9.93 -5.13
C PHE A 63 -15.52 -10.62 -3.76
N ILE A 64 -15.01 -11.84 -3.63
CA ILE A 64 -14.99 -12.56 -2.34
C ILE A 64 -14.10 -11.83 -1.33
N ASP A 65 -12.92 -11.36 -1.75
CA ASP A 65 -12.04 -10.57 -0.89
C ASP A 65 -12.69 -9.24 -0.46
N ALA A 66 -13.34 -8.55 -1.40
CA ALA A 66 -14.09 -7.33 -1.10
C ALA A 66 -15.26 -7.59 -0.13
N LEU A 67 -16.00 -8.70 -0.30
CA LEU A 67 -17.08 -9.10 0.59
C LEU A 67 -16.57 -9.40 1.99
N LYS A 68 -15.46 -10.14 2.10
CA LYS A 68 -14.82 -10.43 3.40
C LYS A 68 -14.41 -9.14 4.12
N MET A 69 -13.79 -8.20 3.40
CA MET A 69 -13.44 -6.89 3.97
C MET A 69 -14.68 -6.08 4.37
N ALA A 70 -15.74 -6.10 3.54
CA ALA A 70 -17.00 -5.43 3.85
C ALA A 70 -17.65 -6.00 5.12
N LEU A 71 -17.71 -7.32 5.27
CA LEU A 71 -18.26 -7.98 6.47
C LEU A 71 -17.46 -7.65 7.73
N LEU A 72 -16.12 -7.65 7.64
CA LEU A 72 -15.24 -7.25 8.75
C LEU A 72 -15.47 -5.78 9.16
N ALA A 73 -15.55 -4.88 8.19
CA ALA A 73 -15.79 -3.46 8.43
C ALA A 73 -17.20 -3.20 9.02
N MET A 74 -18.23 -3.86 8.47
CA MET A 74 -19.61 -3.78 8.97
C MET A 74 -19.73 -4.31 10.41
N SER A 75 -19.02 -5.40 10.73
CA SER A 75 -18.97 -5.99 12.08
C SER A 75 -18.26 -5.10 13.10
N SER A 76 -17.27 -4.30 12.68
CA SER A 76 -16.62 -3.30 13.53
C SER A 76 -17.53 -2.10 13.81
N HIS A 77 -18.30 -1.65 12.81
CA HIS A 77 -19.20 -0.49 12.92
C HIS A 77 -20.68 -0.87 13.09
N ARG A 78 -20.99 -1.71 14.08
CA ARG A 78 -22.33 -2.31 14.26
C ARG A 78 -23.48 -1.29 14.34
N MET A 79 -23.32 -0.21 15.12
CA MET A 79 -24.39 0.79 15.27
C MET A 79 -24.72 1.47 13.93
N ARG A 80 -23.69 1.84 13.17
CA ARG A 80 -23.88 2.49 11.86
C ARG A 80 -24.55 1.54 10.88
N THR A 81 -24.02 0.32 10.74
CA THR A 81 -24.57 -0.72 9.85
C THR A 81 -26.03 -1.06 10.21
N PHE A 82 -26.33 -1.14 11.51
CA PHE A 82 -27.68 -1.45 11.98
C PHE A 82 -28.67 -0.33 11.63
N LEU A 83 -28.33 0.92 11.90
CA LEU A 83 -29.22 2.06 11.62
C LEU A 83 -29.46 2.24 10.11
N THR A 84 -28.44 2.03 9.28
CA THR A 84 -28.60 2.12 7.82
C THR A 84 -29.47 0.98 7.27
N MET A 85 -29.25 -0.25 7.74
CA MET A 85 -30.12 -1.38 7.37
C MET A 85 -31.55 -1.17 7.86
N LEU A 86 -31.74 -0.70 9.10
CA LEU A 86 -33.07 -0.47 9.67
C LEU A 86 -33.86 0.56 8.87
N GLY A 87 -33.23 1.67 8.47
CA GLY A 87 -33.88 2.68 7.64
C GLY A 87 -34.37 2.12 6.29
N ILE A 88 -33.55 1.27 5.65
CA ILE A 88 -33.92 0.61 4.39
C ILE A 88 -35.08 -0.38 4.61
N ILE A 89 -35.02 -1.20 5.66
CA ILE A 89 -36.05 -2.20 5.97
C ILE A 89 -37.40 -1.52 6.23
N ILE A 90 -37.42 -0.48 7.06
CA ILE A 90 -38.65 0.28 7.36
C ILE A 90 -39.18 0.96 6.09
N GLY A 91 -38.31 1.54 5.28
CA GLY A 91 -38.69 2.19 4.02
C GLY A 91 -39.35 1.22 3.03
N ILE A 92 -38.84 -0.01 2.91
CA ILE A 92 -39.42 -1.05 2.02
C ILE A 92 -40.73 -1.60 2.60
N ALA A 93 -40.80 -1.81 3.92
CA ALA A 93 -41.98 -2.39 4.57
C ALA A 93 -43.18 -1.44 4.62
N SER A 94 -42.96 -0.13 4.47
CA SER A 94 -44.00 0.90 4.54
C SER A 94 -44.68 1.19 3.19
N VAL A 95 -44.23 0.55 2.09
CA VAL A 95 -44.82 0.67 0.75
C VAL A 95 -45.78 -0.48 0.48
#